data_AF-A0A965MVQ4-F1
#
_entry.id   AF-A0A965MVQ4-F1
#
_cell.length_a   1.000
_cell.length_b   1.000
_cell.length_c   1.000
_cell.angle_alpha   90.00
_cell.angle_beta   90.00
_cell.angle_gamma   90.00
#
_symmetry.space_group_name_H-M   'P 1'
#
loop_
_entity.id
_entity.type
_entity.pdbx_description
1 polymer ?
#
loop_
_entity_poly.entity_id
_entity_poly.type
_entity_poly.pdbx_seq_one_letter_code
_entity_poly.pdbx_strand_id
1 'polypeptide(L)'
;MVSIELIGFEPARRVVRVEAGDTARLDVRLGRLATLAAVNIRERERVHALRVEIDQRVLASHGYISDSSKIMSVAGYRSLFEVPGARVRTMGNSFTVEVQRVSFSGRDQGLRYCTPALYIDDAISDTDKLMDYPRENIALVEFYSRAANAPLRYTGSGAGSTGGTRDGTCGAILVWTKQFLRAADMTLKPDPTKPPVKKP
;
A
#
# COMPACT_ATOMS: atom_id res chain seq x y z
N MET A 1 46.47 2.28 18.53
CA MET A 1 45.27 3.10 18.76
C MET A 1 44.16 2.16 19.21
N VAL A 2 43.41 2.51 20.26
CA VAL A 2 42.35 1.67 20.82
C VAL A 2 41.02 2.43 20.73
N SER A 3 39.98 1.78 20.19
CA SER A 3 38.60 2.27 20.17
C SER A 3 37.78 1.47 21.17
N ILE A 4 36.98 2.16 21.98
CA ILE A 4 36.10 1.55 22.99
C ILE A 4 34.69 2.02 22.71
N GLU A 5 33.81 1.06 22.42
CA GLU A 5 32.43 1.30 21.99
C GLU A 5 31.46 0.55 22.91
N LEU A 6 30.42 1.25 23.36
CA LEU A 6 29.36 0.70 24.20
C LEU A 6 28.02 1.35 23.84
N ILE A 7 26.96 0.54 23.74
CA ILE A 7 25.63 1.03 23.36
C ILE A 7 25.10 2.00 24.43
N GLY A 8 24.62 3.16 23.98
CA GLY A 8 24.12 4.22 24.87
C GLY A 8 25.22 5.11 25.49
N PHE A 9 26.46 4.99 25.01
CA PHE A 9 27.58 5.81 25.44
C PHE A 9 28.36 6.39 24.24
N GLU A 10 29.00 7.52 24.44
CA GLU A 10 29.83 8.15 23.42
C GLU A 10 31.12 7.34 23.20
N PRO A 11 31.51 7.02 21.96
CA PRO A 11 32.74 6.27 21.68
C PRO A 11 33.99 7.02 22.15
N ALA A 12 34.90 6.33 22.83
CA ALA A 12 36.18 6.91 23.26
C ALA A 12 37.34 6.32 22.47
N ARG A 13 38.18 7.20 21.91
CA ARG A 13 39.42 6.83 21.20
C ARG A 13 40.62 7.31 21.98
N ARG A 14 41.55 6.41 22.28
CA ARG A 14 42.81 6.73 22.95
C ARG A 14 44.00 6.17 22.18
N VAL A 15 45.03 7.00 22.06
CA VAL A 15 46.33 6.60 21.52
C VAL A 15 47.22 6.25 22.71
N VAL A 16 47.72 5.02 22.71
CA VAL A 16 48.66 4.52 23.73
C VAL A 16 49.92 4.08 22.99
N ARG A 17 51.09 4.56 23.43
CA ARG A 17 52.38 3.99 23.03
C ARG A 17 52.74 2.91 24.04
N VAL A 18 53.08 1.74 23.52
CA VAL A 18 53.53 0.60 24.31
C VAL A 18 54.82 0.13 23.66
N GLU A 19 55.89 0.04 24.45
CA GLU A 19 57.19 -0.46 23.99
C GLU A 19 57.19 -2.01 23.96
N ALA A 20 58.15 -2.60 23.26
CA ALA A 20 58.20 -4.06 23.10
C ALA A 20 58.39 -4.77 24.46
N GLY A 21 57.41 -5.62 24.82
CA GLY A 21 57.41 -6.39 26.06
C GLY A 21 56.72 -5.71 27.25
N ASP A 22 56.19 -4.50 27.09
CA ASP A 22 55.51 -3.77 28.15
C ASP A 22 53.97 -3.93 28.09
N THR A 23 53.27 -3.64 29.19
CA THR A 23 51.80 -3.64 29.28
C THR A 23 51.27 -2.32 29.83
N ALA A 24 50.36 -1.69 29.09
CA ALA A 24 49.70 -0.47 29.54
C ALA A 24 48.26 -0.75 29.99
N ARG A 25 47.87 -0.22 31.16
CA ARG A 25 46.48 -0.21 31.64
C ARG A 25 45.82 1.12 31.32
N LEU A 26 44.57 1.08 30.88
CA LEU A 26 43.82 2.26 30.46
C LEU A 26 42.46 2.30 31.16
N ASP A 27 42.25 3.28 32.03
CA ASP A 27 40.94 3.57 32.61
C ASP A 27 40.20 4.61 31.74
N VAL A 28 39.05 4.23 31.19
CA VAL A 28 38.25 5.10 30.32
C VAL A 28 36.84 5.24 30.88
N ARG A 29 36.45 6.48 31.18
CA ARG A 29 35.07 6.85 31.52
C ARG A 29 34.34 7.25 30.25
N LEU A 30 33.29 6.52 29.90
CA LEU A 30 32.44 6.85 28.76
C LEU A 30 31.30 7.79 29.19
N GLY A 31 31.05 8.83 28.40
CA GLY A 31 29.91 9.73 28.60
C GLY A 31 28.61 9.03 28.20
N ARG A 32 27.58 9.08 29.05
CA ARG A 32 26.27 8.49 28.75
C ARG A 32 25.56 9.35 27.70
N LEU A 33 25.15 8.76 26.59
CA LEU A 33 24.29 9.43 25.62
C LEU A 33 22.88 9.45 26.20
N ALA A 34 22.41 10.63 26.61
CA ALA A 34 21.07 10.81 27.18
C ALA A 34 19.97 10.63 26.12
N THR A 35 20.33 10.73 24.83
CA THR A 35 19.41 10.61 23.70
C THR A 35 20.06 9.73 22.63
N LEU A 36 19.45 8.59 22.33
CA LEU A 36 19.74 7.85 21.10
C LEU A 36 19.11 8.60 19.92
N ALA A 37 19.74 8.51 18.74
CA ALA A 37 19.21 9.11 17.52
C ALA A 37 17.77 8.63 17.29
N ALA A 38 16.83 9.58 17.14
CA ALA A 38 15.43 9.27 16.91
C ALA A 38 15.27 8.51 15.59
N VAL A 39 14.74 7.29 15.66
CA VAL A 39 14.34 6.54 14.46
C VAL A 39 13.04 7.15 13.94
N ASN A 40 13.12 7.95 12.88
CA ASN A 40 11.93 8.49 12.21
C ASN A 40 11.23 7.39 11.40
N ILE A 41 10.11 6.88 11.91
CA ILE A 41 9.29 5.87 11.23
C ILE A 41 8.40 6.58 10.19
N ARG A 42 8.92 6.72 8.95
CA ARG A 42 8.21 7.34 7.81
C ARG A 42 6.98 6.56 7.34
N GLU A 43 6.91 5.27 7.66
CA GLU A 43 5.82 4.41 7.17
C GLU A 43 4.44 4.78 7.76
N ARG A 44 4.41 5.32 8.98
CA ARG A 44 3.14 5.74 9.61
C ARG A 44 2.52 6.95 8.91
N GLU A 45 3.34 7.93 8.57
CA GLU A 45 2.90 9.13 7.84
C GLU A 45 2.37 8.76 6.46
N ARG A 46 3.03 7.78 5.80
CA ARG A 46 2.58 7.25 4.51
C ARG A 46 1.19 6.61 4.58
N VAL A 47 0.94 5.72 5.56
CA VAL A 47 -0.37 5.05 5.64
C VAL A 47 -1.48 6.02 6.07
N HIS A 48 -1.19 6.97 6.96
CA HIS A 48 -2.16 8.03 7.29
C HIS A 48 -2.52 8.87 6.06
N ALA A 49 -1.52 9.31 5.29
CA ALA A 49 -1.75 10.05 4.05
C ALA A 49 -2.58 9.24 3.05
N LEU A 50 -2.30 7.93 2.93
CA LEU A 50 -3.09 7.03 2.07
C LEU A 50 -4.55 6.93 2.52
N ARG A 51 -4.83 6.79 3.83
CA ARG A 51 -6.21 6.74 4.35
C ARG A 51 -6.97 8.02 4.01
N VAL A 52 -6.34 9.19 4.25
CA VAL A 52 -6.93 10.49 3.91
C VAL A 52 -7.25 10.59 2.41
N GLU A 53 -6.35 10.11 1.56
CA GLU A 53 -6.57 10.09 0.11
C GLU A 53 -7.70 9.15 -0.29
N ILE A 54 -7.77 7.95 0.29
CA ILE A 54 -8.88 7.00 0.10
C ILE A 54 -10.20 7.67 0.49
N ASP A 55 -10.28 8.27 1.68
CA ASP A 55 -11.50 8.92 2.17
C ASP A 55 -11.95 10.05 1.23
N GLN A 56 -11.01 10.85 0.72
CA GLN A 56 -11.30 11.87 -0.28
C GLN A 56 -11.86 11.29 -1.59
N ARG A 57 -11.31 10.16 -2.07
CA ARG A 57 -11.82 9.49 -3.27
C ARG A 57 -13.20 8.89 -3.04
N VAL A 58 -13.44 8.34 -1.85
CA VAL A 58 -14.75 7.81 -1.45
C VAL A 58 -15.80 8.91 -1.48
N LEU A 59 -15.48 10.07 -0.90
CA LEU A 59 -16.36 11.23 -0.92
C LEU A 59 -16.59 11.76 -2.34
N ALA A 60 -15.57 11.73 -3.20
CA ALA A 60 -15.67 12.19 -4.59
C ALA A 60 -16.52 11.26 -5.48
N SER A 61 -16.72 9.98 -5.11
CA SER A 61 -17.63 9.04 -5.77
C SER A 61 -17.41 8.86 -7.29
N HIS A 62 -16.17 8.99 -7.78
CA HIS A 62 -15.84 8.82 -9.20
C HIS A 62 -15.85 7.34 -9.66
N GLY A 63 -16.02 6.38 -8.74
CA GLY A 63 -16.07 4.95 -9.01
C GLY A 63 -17.11 4.23 -8.15
N TYR A 64 -17.23 2.92 -8.34
CA TYR A 64 -18.08 2.06 -7.52
C TYR A 64 -17.32 1.60 -6.30
N ILE A 65 -17.86 1.87 -5.13
CA ILE A 65 -17.16 1.67 -3.87
C ILE A 65 -17.92 0.63 -3.06
N SER A 66 -17.20 -0.40 -2.63
CA SER A 66 -17.72 -1.44 -1.76
C SER A 66 -16.87 -1.48 -0.50
N ASP A 67 -17.45 -1.06 0.61
CA ASP A 67 -16.84 -1.19 1.93
C ASP A 67 -16.97 -2.62 2.46
N SER A 68 -16.36 -2.89 3.61
CA SER A 68 -16.43 -4.22 4.22
C SER A 68 -17.86 -4.71 4.46
N SER A 69 -18.84 -3.83 4.74
CA SER A 69 -20.24 -4.24 4.93
C SER A 69 -20.86 -4.73 3.62
N LYS A 70 -20.66 -4.00 2.52
CA LYS A 70 -21.12 -4.39 1.19
C LYS A 70 -20.43 -5.66 0.70
N ILE A 71 -19.12 -5.80 0.92
CA ILE A 71 -18.33 -6.98 0.53
C ILE A 71 -18.84 -8.25 1.22
N MET A 72 -19.21 -8.15 2.49
CA MET A 72 -19.75 -9.30 3.24
C MET A 72 -21.20 -9.62 2.85
N SER A 73 -21.96 -8.63 2.38
CA SER A 73 -23.37 -8.83 1.98
C SER A 73 -23.57 -9.62 0.68
N VAL A 74 -22.57 -9.63 -0.21
CA VAL A 74 -22.66 -10.33 -1.50
C VAL A 74 -22.22 -11.80 -1.36
N ALA A 75 -22.52 -12.65 -2.35
CA ALA A 75 -22.13 -14.06 -2.29
C ALA A 75 -20.62 -14.28 -2.56
N GLY A 76 -20.01 -13.43 -3.38
CA GLY A 76 -18.59 -13.50 -3.73
C GLY A 76 -18.09 -12.26 -4.46
N TYR A 77 -16.78 -12.19 -4.71
CA TYR A 77 -16.13 -11.01 -5.31
C TYR A 77 -16.71 -10.63 -6.67
N ARG A 78 -17.13 -11.61 -7.48
CA ARG A 78 -17.77 -11.38 -8.77
C ARG A 78 -18.90 -10.35 -8.70
N SER A 79 -19.78 -10.46 -7.71
CA SER A 79 -20.95 -9.60 -7.57
C SER A 79 -20.60 -8.14 -7.30
N LEU A 80 -19.38 -7.84 -6.85
CA LEU A 80 -18.90 -6.46 -6.64
C LEU A 80 -18.63 -5.74 -7.96
N PHE A 81 -18.40 -6.49 -9.04
CA PHE A 81 -18.01 -5.95 -10.34
C PHE A 81 -19.15 -5.95 -11.36
N GLU A 82 -20.34 -6.42 -10.97
CA GLU A 82 -21.56 -6.39 -11.80
C GLU A 82 -22.21 -5.00 -11.72
N VAL A 83 -21.58 -4.03 -12.38
CA VAL A 83 -21.97 -2.61 -12.40
C VAL A 83 -22.22 -2.13 -13.84
N PRO A 84 -22.94 -1.01 -14.04
CA PRO A 84 -23.17 -0.46 -15.38
C PRO A 84 -21.87 -0.23 -16.17
N GLY A 85 -21.82 -0.79 -17.38
CA GLY A 85 -20.66 -0.71 -18.27
C GLY A 85 -19.53 -1.69 -17.95
N ALA A 86 -19.72 -2.59 -16.97
CA ALA A 86 -18.84 -3.71 -16.70
C ALA A 86 -19.60 -5.04 -16.82
N ARG A 87 -18.88 -6.10 -17.15
CA ARG A 87 -19.40 -7.48 -17.14
C ARG A 87 -18.36 -8.41 -16.54
N VAL A 88 -18.83 -9.45 -15.88
CA VAL A 88 -17.97 -10.51 -15.35
C VAL A 88 -18.11 -11.75 -16.22
N ARG A 89 -17.00 -12.23 -16.77
CA ARG A 89 -16.94 -13.51 -17.48
C ARG A 89 -16.36 -14.57 -16.55
N THR A 90 -17.06 -15.68 -16.40
CA THR A 90 -16.59 -16.81 -15.61
C THR A 90 -15.91 -17.83 -16.51
N MET A 91 -14.76 -18.33 -16.05
CA MET A 91 -13.95 -19.35 -16.71
C MET A 91 -13.64 -20.43 -15.67
N GLY A 92 -14.49 -21.46 -15.58
CA GLY A 92 -14.40 -22.47 -14.52
C GLY A 92 -14.59 -21.85 -13.13
N ASN A 93 -13.60 -22.03 -12.25
CA ASN A 93 -13.59 -21.43 -10.90
C ASN A 93 -13.04 -19.99 -10.87
N SER A 94 -12.55 -19.48 -12.00
CA SER A 94 -12.04 -18.11 -12.13
C SER A 94 -13.06 -17.18 -12.78
N PHE A 95 -12.83 -15.87 -12.61
CA PHE A 95 -13.56 -14.85 -13.34
C PHE A 95 -12.64 -13.74 -13.81
N THR A 96 -13.05 -13.08 -14.90
CA THR A 96 -12.40 -11.89 -15.43
C THR A 96 -13.42 -10.76 -15.48
N VAL A 97 -13.00 -9.57 -15.09
CA VAL A 97 -13.80 -8.35 -15.21
C VAL A 97 -13.49 -7.71 -16.56
N GLU A 98 -14.52 -7.41 -17.34
CA GLU A 98 -14.40 -6.70 -18.61
C GLU A 98 -15.22 -5.42 -18.54
N VAL A 99 -14.63 -4.29 -18.91
CA VAL A 99 -15.31 -2.99 -18.97
C VAL A 99 -15.48 -2.55 -20.41
N GLN A 100 -16.61 -1.91 -20.67
CA GLN A 100 -16.96 -1.41 -21.98
C GLN A 100 -16.16 -0.13 -22.27
N ARG A 101 -15.53 -0.10 -23.43
CA ARG A 101 -14.78 1.03 -23.97
C ARG A 101 -15.29 1.38 -25.35
N VAL A 102 -15.31 2.66 -25.67
CA VAL A 102 -15.50 3.12 -27.05
C VAL A 102 -14.13 3.33 -27.68
N SER A 103 -13.85 2.60 -28.75
CA SER A 103 -12.66 2.79 -29.57
C SER A 103 -13.00 3.69 -30.76
N PHE A 104 -12.21 4.74 -30.93
CA PHE A 104 -12.32 5.68 -32.06
C PHE A 104 -11.17 5.53 -33.07
N SER A 105 -10.25 4.57 -32.87
CA SER A 105 -9.04 4.41 -33.69
C SER A 105 -9.10 3.21 -34.63
N GLY A 106 -8.76 3.43 -35.91
CA GLY A 106 -8.43 2.37 -36.88
C GLY A 106 -9.62 1.55 -37.42
N ARG A 107 -9.36 0.30 -37.82
CA ARG A 107 -10.36 -0.67 -38.34
C ARG A 107 -11.32 -1.19 -37.26
N ASP A 108 -11.08 -0.83 -36.00
CA ASP A 108 -11.74 -1.35 -34.82
C ASP A 108 -12.57 -0.25 -34.12
N GLN A 109 -13.37 0.47 -34.91
CA GLN A 109 -14.31 1.47 -34.39
C GLN A 109 -15.51 0.79 -33.73
N GLY A 110 -15.92 1.32 -32.57
CA GLY A 110 -17.14 0.89 -31.88
C GLY A 110 -16.91 0.43 -30.44
N LEU A 111 -17.89 -0.30 -29.92
CA LEU A 111 -17.85 -0.88 -28.58
C LEU A 111 -16.81 -2.00 -28.51
N ARG A 112 -15.90 -1.89 -27.57
CA ARG A 112 -14.92 -2.92 -27.21
C ARG A 112 -15.07 -3.23 -25.73
N TYR A 113 -14.60 -4.40 -25.33
CA TYR A 113 -14.46 -4.78 -23.93
C TYR A 113 -12.98 -4.96 -23.63
N CYS A 114 -12.55 -4.56 -22.45
CA CYS A 114 -11.18 -4.78 -22.02
C CYS A 114 -11.08 -4.90 -20.50
N THR A 115 -10.00 -5.52 -20.03
CA THR A 115 -9.83 -5.84 -18.62
C THR A 115 -9.16 -4.68 -17.88
N PRO A 116 -9.77 -4.12 -16.81
CA PRO A 116 -9.12 -3.10 -15.98
C PRO A 116 -7.94 -3.70 -15.21
N ALA A 117 -6.94 -2.88 -14.89
CA ALA A 117 -5.85 -3.32 -14.02
C ALA A 117 -6.39 -3.55 -12.60
N LEU A 118 -5.97 -4.64 -11.95
CA LEU A 118 -6.30 -4.92 -10.56
C LEU A 118 -5.07 -4.68 -9.69
N TYR A 119 -5.28 -4.02 -8.55
CA TYR A 119 -4.27 -3.81 -7.54
C TYR A 119 -4.77 -4.32 -6.19
N ILE A 120 -3.91 -5.00 -5.45
CA ILE A 120 -4.11 -5.35 -4.05
C ILE A 120 -3.02 -4.61 -3.28
N ASP A 121 -3.40 -3.72 -2.36
CA ASP A 121 -2.47 -2.97 -1.50
C ASP A 121 -1.34 -2.27 -2.31
N ASP A 122 -1.73 -1.52 -3.35
CA ASP A 122 -0.83 -0.86 -4.32
C ASP A 122 0.00 -1.78 -5.25
N ALA A 123 -0.04 -3.10 -5.09
CA ALA A 123 0.66 -4.03 -5.96
C ALA A 123 -0.22 -4.52 -7.12
N ILE A 124 0.32 -4.55 -8.35
CA ILE A 124 -0.36 -5.13 -9.51
C ILE A 124 -0.68 -6.60 -9.23
N SER A 125 -1.92 -6.98 -9.50
CA SER A 125 -2.47 -8.30 -9.24
C SER A 125 -3.56 -8.65 -10.26
N ASP A 126 -4.22 -9.79 -10.05
CA ASP A 126 -5.31 -10.30 -10.86
C ASP A 126 -6.46 -10.80 -9.97
N THR A 127 -7.56 -11.20 -10.62
CA THR A 127 -8.76 -11.70 -9.96
C THR A 127 -8.54 -13.07 -9.31
N ASP A 128 -7.60 -13.88 -9.81
CA ASP A 128 -7.26 -15.18 -9.23
C ASP A 128 -6.66 -14.99 -7.84
N LYS A 129 -5.64 -14.13 -7.72
CA LYS A 129 -5.07 -13.75 -6.43
C LYS A 129 -6.08 -13.11 -5.50
N LEU A 130 -7.02 -12.30 -6.01
CA LEU A 130 -8.06 -11.72 -5.17
C LEU A 130 -8.94 -12.80 -4.52
N MET A 131 -9.25 -13.89 -5.24
CA MET A 131 -10.03 -15.00 -4.70
C MET A 131 -9.31 -15.77 -3.59
N ASP A 132 -7.96 -15.74 -3.57
CA ASP A 132 -7.17 -16.32 -2.47
C ASP A 132 -7.31 -15.55 -1.16
N TYR A 133 -7.76 -14.28 -1.20
CA TYR A 133 -8.02 -13.50 0.01
C TYR A 133 -9.42 -13.79 0.55
N PRO A 134 -9.55 -14.16 1.84
CA PRO A 134 -10.84 -14.20 2.52
C PRO A 134 -11.49 -12.82 2.50
N ARG A 135 -12.80 -12.77 2.27
CA ARG A 135 -13.56 -11.51 2.17
C ARG A 135 -13.50 -10.68 3.45
N GLU A 136 -13.43 -11.35 4.59
CA GLU A 136 -13.25 -10.72 5.89
C GLU A 136 -11.93 -9.96 6.02
N ASN A 137 -10.93 -10.23 5.17
CA ASN A 137 -9.65 -9.52 5.17
C ASN A 137 -9.64 -8.30 4.26
N ILE A 138 -10.68 -8.10 3.45
CA ILE A 138 -10.79 -6.93 2.58
C ILE A 138 -11.50 -5.80 3.34
N ALA A 139 -10.91 -4.61 3.31
CA ALA A 139 -11.45 -3.41 3.94
C ALA A 139 -12.33 -2.62 2.95
N LEU A 140 -11.84 -2.47 1.72
CA LEU A 140 -12.44 -1.62 0.71
C LEU A 140 -12.09 -2.14 -0.69
N VAL A 141 -13.06 -2.04 -1.60
CA VAL A 141 -12.85 -2.20 -3.04
C VAL A 141 -13.31 -0.92 -3.74
N GLU A 142 -12.42 -0.31 -4.51
CA GLU A 142 -12.71 0.81 -5.40
C GLU A 142 -12.66 0.31 -6.85
N PHE A 143 -13.79 0.35 -7.56
CA PHE A 143 -13.86 -0.06 -8.96
C PHE A 143 -14.15 1.11 -9.88
N TYR A 144 -13.17 1.45 -10.71
CA TYR A 144 -13.25 2.48 -11.74
C TYR A 144 -13.42 1.81 -13.11
N SER A 145 -14.65 1.78 -13.61
CA SER A 145 -14.96 1.22 -14.93
C SER A 145 -14.45 2.08 -16.10
N ARG A 146 -13.93 3.27 -15.81
CA ARG A 146 -13.32 4.20 -16.77
C ARG A 146 -11.99 4.70 -16.23
N ALA A 147 -10.95 4.66 -17.06
CA ALA A 147 -9.64 5.13 -16.65
C ALA A 147 -9.59 6.63 -16.29
N ALA A 148 -10.40 7.47 -16.94
CA ALA A 148 -10.46 8.90 -16.64
C ALA A 148 -10.88 9.22 -15.20
N ASN A 149 -11.57 8.26 -14.54
CA ASN A 149 -12.04 8.41 -13.17
C ASN A 149 -11.11 7.76 -12.15
N ALA A 150 -10.17 6.93 -12.61
CA ALA A 150 -9.21 6.28 -11.73
C ALA A 150 -8.10 7.27 -11.33
N PRO A 151 -7.52 7.13 -10.13
CA PRO A 151 -6.38 7.96 -9.73
C PRO A 151 -5.21 7.79 -10.69
N LEU A 152 -4.51 8.89 -11.00
CA LEU A 152 -3.48 8.95 -12.04
C LEU A 152 -2.40 7.86 -11.90
N ARG A 153 -2.05 7.49 -10.67
CA ARG A 153 -1.06 6.44 -10.39
C ARG A 153 -1.48 5.04 -10.86
N TYR A 154 -2.77 4.81 -11.05
CA TYR A 154 -3.35 3.55 -11.56
C TYR A 154 -3.81 3.66 -13.02
N THR A 155 -3.67 4.85 -13.64
CA THR A 155 -3.91 5.04 -15.06
C THR A 155 -2.60 4.80 -15.82
N GLY A 156 -2.37 3.60 -16.34
CA GLY A 156 -1.25 3.34 -17.24
C GLY A 156 -0.74 1.90 -17.27
N SER A 157 -1.02 1.12 -16.24
CA SER A 157 -0.51 -0.27 -16.10
C SER A 157 -1.48 -1.33 -16.64
N GLY A 158 -2.57 -0.94 -17.28
CA GLY A 158 -3.58 -1.84 -17.83
C GLY A 158 -2.99 -2.75 -18.90
N ALA A 159 -2.65 -3.98 -18.52
CA ALA A 159 -2.43 -5.11 -19.43
C ALA A 159 -3.77 -5.63 -19.99
N GLY A 160 -4.69 -4.74 -20.36
CA GLY A 160 -5.97 -5.10 -20.95
C GLY A 160 -5.74 -5.65 -22.35
N SER A 161 -5.46 -6.94 -22.48
CA SER A 161 -5.37 -7.58 -23.78
C SER A 161 -6.78 -7.82 -24.31
N THR A 162 -7.14 -7.09 -25.36
CA THR A 162 -8.25 -7.49 -26.23
C THR A 162 -7.60 -8.18 -27.42
N GLY A 163 -7.61 -9.51 -27.48
CA GLY A 163 -7.06 -10.23 -28.64
C GLY A 163 -5.56 -10.03 -28.90
N GLY A 164 -4.72 -9.91 -27.86
CA GLY A 164 -3.26 -9.87 -27.99
C GLY A 164 -2.63 -8.48 -28.10
N THR A 165 -3.42 -7.41 -28.22
CA THR A 165 -2.90 -6.03 -28.24
C THR A 165 -2.91 -5.43 -26.82
N ARG A 166 -1.76 -4.91 -26.36
CA ARG A 166 -1.65 -4.16 -25.09
C ARG A 166 -2.24 -2.77 -25.26
N ASP A 167 -3.56 -2.69 -25.29
CA ASP A 167 -4.25 -1.42 -25.43
C ASP A 167 -4.52 -0.84 -24.03
N GLY A 168 -3.89 0.32 -23.76
CA GLY A 168 -3.86 0.95 -22.44
C GLY A 168 -5.23 1.27 -21.82
N THR A 169 -5.19 1.41 -20.49
CA THR A 169 -6.14 2.12 -19.60
C THR A 169 -7.64 1.91 -19.84
N CYS A 170 -8.13 0.71 -19.47
CA CYS A 170 -9.55 0.38 -19.43
C CYS A 170 -10.27 0.90 -18.18
N GLY A 171 -9.53 1.05 -17.09
CA GLY A 171 -10.06 1.31 -15.76
C GLY A 171 -9.11 0.73 -14.72
N ALA A 172 -9.52 0.77 -13.45
CA ALA A 172 -8.75 0.22 -12.35
C ALA A 172 -9.67 -0.41 -11.30
N ILE A 173 -9.22 -1.50 -10.70
CA ILE A 173 -9.80 -2.11 -9.51
C ILE A 173 -8.75 -1.98 -8.42
N LEU A 174 -9.06 -1.28 -7.34
CA LEU A 174 -8.19 -1.13 -6.18
C LEU A 174 -8.80 -1.91 -5.03
N VAL A 175 -8.03 -2.82 -4.46
CA VAL A 175 -8.41 -3.63 -3.32
C VAL A 175 -7.48 -3.29 -2.16
N TRP A 176 -8.08 -2.94 -1.03
CA TRP A 176 -7.35 -2.61 0.19
C TRP A 176 -7.65 -3.66 1.26
N THR A 177 -6.61 -4.31 1.76
CA THR A 177 -6.74 -5.26 2.85
C THR A 177 -6.76 -4.56 4.19
N LYS A 178 -7.48 -5.15 5.15
CA LYS A 178 -7.53 -4.65 6.53
C LYS A 178 -6.14 -4.61 7.14
N GLN A 179 -5.29 -5.58 6.84
CA GLN A 179 -3.91 -5.62 7.35
C GLN A 179 -3.06 -4.48 6.83
N PHE A 180 -3.18 -4.13 5.55
CA PHE A 180 -2.41 -3.03 4.96
C PHE A 180 -2.83 -1.69 5.56
N LEU A 181 -4.13 -1.50 5.74
CA LEU A 181 -4.65 -0.31 6.42
C LEU A 181 -4.35 -0.33 7.93
N ARG A 182 -4.34 -1.49 8.61
CA ARG A 182 -4.12 -1.64 10.08
C ARG A 182 -2.66 -1.75 10.52
N ALA A 183 -1.72 -2.14 9.65
CA ALA A 183 -0.29 -2.14 10.00
C ALA A 183 0.20 -0.75 10.47
N ALA A 184 -0.57 0.31 10.19
CA ALA A 184 -0.43 1.63 10.77
C ALA A 184 -0.80 1.78 12.25
N ASP A 185 -1.68 0.94 12.80
CA ASP A 185 -2.22 1.05 14.16
C ASP A 185 -1.48 0.21 15.21
N MET A 186 -0.82 -0.89 14.85
CA MET A 186 -0.18 -1.79 15.84
C MET A 186 1.05 -1.24 16.57
N THR A 187 1.40 0.04 16.35
CA THR A 187 2.43 0.72 17.14
C THR A 187 1.96 2.03 17.80
N LEU A 188 0.64 2.29 17.78
CA LEU A 188 -0.02 3.39 18.49
C LEU A 188 -0.49 2.95 19.90
N LYS A 189 0.38 2.26 20.66
CA LYS A 189 0.22 2.34 22.13
C LYS A 189 0.69 3.75 22.51
N PRO A 190 -0.17 4.59 23.10
CA PRO A 190 0.27 5.89 23.57
C PRO A 190 1.42 5.67 24.55
N ASP A 191 2.54 6.34 24.31
CA ASP A 191 3.65 6.39 25.25
C ASP A 191 3.12 7.02 26.56
N PRO A 192 3.09 6.29 27.69
CA PRO A 192 2.58 6.80 28.95
C PRO A 192 3.41 7.98 29.50
N THR A 193 4.51 8.36 28.86
CA THR A 193 5.41 9.42 29.32
C THR A 193 5.13 10.81 28.75
N LYS A 194 4.18 10.98 27.81
CA LYS A 194 3.90 12.30 27.21
C LYS A 194 2.81 13.06 27.98
N PRO A 195 3.11 14.19 28.66
CA PRO A 195 2.10 14.96 29.37
C PRO A 195 1.16 15.69 28.39
N PRO A 196 -0.11 15.89 28.79
CA PRO A 196 -1.11 16.51 27.92
C PRO A 196 -0.75 17.97 27.62
N VAL A 197 -0.74 18.30 26.33
CA VAL A 197 -0.55 19.67 25.84
C VAL A 197 -1.78 20.49 26.23
N LYS A 198 -1.60 21.44 27.16
CA LYS A 198 -2.62 22.47 27.44
C LYS A 198 -2.72 23.39 26.22
N LYS A 199 -3.91 23.48 25.64
CA LYS A 199 -4.24 24.49 24.63
C LYS A 199 -4.39 25.88 25.29
N PRO A 200 -4.04 26.96 24.58
CA PRO A 200 -4.22 28.33 25.04
C PRO A 200 -5.70 28.73 25.14
#